data_AF-F8LCH3-F1
#
_entry.id   AF-F8LCH3-F1
#
_cell.length_a   1.000
_cell.length_b   1.000
_cell.length_c   1.000
_cell.angle_alpha   90.00
_cell.angle_beta   90.00
_cell.angle_gamma   90.00
#
_symmetry.space_group_name_H-M   'P 1'
#
loop_
_entity.id
_entity.type
_entity.pdbx_description
1 polymer ?
#
loop_
_entity_poly.entity_id
_entity_poly.type
_entity_poly.pdbx_seq_one_letter_code
_entity_poly.pdbx_strand_id
1 'polypeptide(L)'
;MFVTKLNLELASKLLNDLKSQGFEISKPQYTIFSAKKKGLNCTLYESGKLMVQGKETPQFMEFYLEPEILGTFDYSYADLQLDTSGRIGIDEAGKGDFFGPLCIAGVYAEGDAISELKSAGVRDSKNMTEKNIFKLAKEIRKRCEVTVVRMNPLKYNELYGKFKNLNHLLAWGHATAIENLVSKTGCKNVIIDQFAAEQVVIGALKKKKLEVNLTQRHRGEEDLVVAAASILAREAFVTELDKLSKQWEMTLPKGASRQVVKAGVDFLRRFGKEKLSGVAKSHFKTYQDVIEESI
;
A
#
# COMPACT_ATOMS: atom_id res chain seq x y z
N MET A 1 -20.42 -0.89 -3.08
CA MET A 1 -20.25 -2.34 -3.31
C MET A 1 -19.58 -2.90 -2.08
N PHE A 2 -20.20 -3.89 -1.46
CA PHE A 2 -19.70 -4.62 -0.30
C PHE A 2 -19.49 -6.08 -0.70
N VAL A 3 -18.41 -6.69 -0.21
CA VAL A 3 -18.07 -8.10 -0.47
C VAL A 3 -17.56 -8.70 0.82
N THR A 4 -18.11 -9.84 1.21
CA THR A 4 -17.63 -10.60 2.37
C THR A 4 -17.74 -12.12 2.11
N LYS A 5 -17.22 -12.93 3.03
CA LYS A 5 -17.43 -14.37 3.05
C LYS A 5 -18.51 -14.70 4.08
N LEU A 6 -19.60 -15.31 3.64
CA LEU A 6 -20.74 -15.70 4.47
C LEU A 6 -20.65 -17.20 4.81
N ASN A 7 -20.99 -17.57 6.05
CA ASN A 7 -21.26 -18.97 6.40
C ASN A 7 -22.49 -19.45 5.61
N LEU A 8 -22.34 -20.52 4.83
CA LEU A 8 -23.39 -21.04 3.96
C LEU A 8 -24.61 -21.56 4.73
N GLU A 9 -24.50 -21.84 6.03
CA GLU A 9 -25.63 -22.17 6.89
C GLU A 9 -26.67 -21.03 6.97
N LEU A 10 -26.22 -19.78 6.80
CA LEU A 10 -27.08 -18.59 6.79
C LEU A 10 -27.76 -18.34 5.43
N ALA A 11 -27.40 -19.09 4.38
CA ALA A 11 -27.90 -18.87 3.02
C ALA A 11 -29.41 -18.99 2.91
N SER A 12 -30.01 -19.98 3.60
CA SER A 12 -31.45 -20.21 3.59
C SER A 12 -32.21 -19.08 4.28
N LYS A 13 -31.70 -18.58 5.41
CA LYS A 13 -32.28 -17.42 6.12
C LYS A 13 -32.24 -16.20 5.22
N LEU A 14 -31.06 -15.86 4.71
CA LEU A 14 -30.87 -14.69 3.85
C LEU A 14 -31.77 -14.74 2.59
N LEU A 15 -31.88 -15.91 1.95
CA LEU A 15 -32.75 -16.05 0.78
C LEU A 15 -34.24 -15.83 1.12
N ASN A 16 -34.71 -16.38 2.23
CA ASN A 16 -36.11 -16.25 2.65
C ASN A 16 -36.46 -14.80 3.02
N ASP A 17 -35.57 -14.13 3.75
CA ASP A 17 -35.73 -12.73 4.11
C ASP A 17 -35.71 -11.82 2.87
N LEU A 18 -34.83 -12.08 1.89
CA LEU A 18 -34.80 -11.31 0.64
C LEU A 18 -36.11 -11.51 -0.16
N LYS A 19 -36.66 -12.72 -0.19
CA LYS A 19 -37.99 -12.96 -0.79
C LYS A 19 -39.09 -12.19 -0.08
N SER A 20 -39.12 -12.20 1.26
CA SER A 20 -40.15 -11.49 2.04
C SER A 20 -40.05 -9.97 1.89
N GLN A 21 -38.84 -9.45 1.66
CA GLN A 21 -38.58 -8.04 1.35
C GLN A 21 -38.87 -7.67 -0.13
N GLY A 22 -39.36 -8.60 -0.94
CA GLY A 22 -39.79 -8.35 -2.32
C GLY A 22 -38.64 -8.27 -3.34
N PHE A 23 -37.53 -8.97 -3.11
CA PHE A 23 -36.49 -9.11 -4.12
C PHE A 23 -36.89 -10.16 -5.17
N GLU A 24 -36.55 -9.89 -6.43
CA GLU A 24 -36.60 -10.86 -7.51
C GLU A 24 -35.41 -11.82 -7.39
N ILE A 25 -35.70 -13.11 -7.31
CA ILE A 25 -34.67 -14.15 -7.14
C ILE A 25 -34.38 -14.83 -8.47
N SER A 26 -33.09 -15.01 -8.75
CA SER A 26 -32.57 -15.80 -9.86
C SER A 26 -31.42 -16.71 -9.37
N LYS A 27 -31.01 -17.68 -10.19
CA LYS A 27 -29.85 -18.53 -9.91
C LYS A 27 -28.88 -18.56 -11.10
N PRO A 28 -28.08 -17.49 -11.30
CA PRO A 28 -27.00 -17.49 -12.28
C PRO A 28 -25.94 -18.57 -11.99
N GLN A 29 -25.06 -18.82 -12.97
CA GLN A 29 -23.99 -19.80 -12.85
C GLN A 29 -23.08 -19.52 -11.65
N TYR A 30 -22.69 -20.57 -10.92
CA TYR A 30 -21.83 -20.52 -9.73
C TYR A 30 -22.41 -19.75 -8.52
N THR A 31 -23.72 -19.51 -8.53
CA THR A 31 -24.43 -18.85 -7.42
C THR A 31 -25.35 -19.80 -6.69
N ILE A 32 -25.46 -19.60 -5.38
CA ILE A 32 -26.55 -20.15 -4.58
C ILE A 32 -27.84 -19.41 -4.94
N PHE A 33 -27.79 -18.08 -4.99
CA PHE A 33 -28.84 -17.22 -5.52
C PHE A 33 -28.29 -15.84 -5.91
N SER A 34 -29.06 -15.11 -6.71
CA SER A 34 -28.93 -13.68 -6.94
C SER A 34 -30.29 -13.01 -6.76
N ALA A 35 -30.35 -12.04 -5.86
CA ALA A 35 -31.54 -11.29 -5.48
C ALA A 35 -31.43 -9.84 -5.92
N LYS A 36 -32.46 -9.32 -6.60
CA LYS A 36 -32.47 -7.96 -7.15
C LYS A 36 -33.72 -7.19 -6.74
N LYS A 37 -33.51 -5.94 -6.33
CA LYS A 37 -34.56 -4.95 -6.06
C LYS A 37 -34.10 -3.60 -6.61
N LYS A 38 -35.02 -2.66 -6.85
CA LYS A 38 -34.66 -1.33 -7.38
C LYS A 38 -33.56 -0.70 -6.52
N GLY A 39 -32.41 -0.43 -7.13
CA GLY A 39 -31.27 0.20 -6.45
C GLY A 39 -30.38 -0.74 -5.62
N LEU A 40 -30.61 -2.07 -5.63
CA LEU A 40 -29.86 -3.03 -4.85
C LEU A 40 -29.82 -4.44 -5.46
N ASN A 41 -28.63 -5.04 -5.52
CA ASN A 41 -28.37 -6.42 -5.90
C ASN A 41 -27.61 -7.11 -4.76
N CYS A 42 -28.02 -8.34 -4.42
CA CYS A 42 -27.39 -9.19 -3.43
C CYS A 42 -27.17 -10.59 -4.03
N THR A 43 -25.91 -11.02 -4.19
CA THR A 43 -25.56 -12.28 -4.84
C THR A 43 -24.67 -13.11 -3.94
N LEU A 44 -25.07 -14.36 -3.69
CA LEU A 44 -24.29 -15.33 -2.91
C LEU A 44 -23.74 -16.41 -3.84
N TYR A 45 -22.42 -16.56 -3.87
CA TYR A 45 -21.72 -17.56 -4.67
C TYR A 45 -21.54 -18.86 -3.89
N GLU A 46 -21.38 -19.98 -4.61
CA GLU A 46 -21.11 -21.32 -4.02
C GLU A 46 -19.82 -21.34 -3.18
N SER A 47 -18.89 -20.43 -3.45
CA SER A 47 -17.66 -20.22 -2.66
C SER A 47 -17.88 -19.60 -1.27
N GLY A 48 -19.11 -19.19 -0.95
CA GLY A 48 -19.45 -18.41 0.23
C GLY A 48 -19.22 -16.91 0.07
N LYS A 49 -18.74 -16.43 -1.08
CA LYS A 49 -18.63 -15.00 -1.36
C LYS A 49 -20.03 -14.39 -1.45
N LEU A 50 -20.34 -13.42 -0.60
CA LEU A 50 -21.52 -12.58 -0.66
C LEU A 50 -21.15 -11.22 -1.26
N MET A 51 -21.91 -10.76 -2.24
CA MET A 51 -21.70 -9.47 -2.91
C MET A 51 -22.97 -8.64 -2.85
N VAL A 52 -22.87 -7.42 -2.32
CA VAL A 52 -23.97 -6.45 -2.25
C VAL A 52 -23.59 -5.19 -3.01
N GLN A 53 -24.44 -4.76 -3.94
CA GLN A 53 -24.16 -3.66 -4.85
C GLN A 53 -25.39 -2.83 -5.12
N GLY A 54 -25.26 -1.52 -5.14
CA GLY A 54 -26.37 -0.63 -5.45
C GLY A 54 -26.25 0.70 -4.72
N LYS A 55 -27.22 1.59 -4.96
CA LYS A 55 -27.32 2.87 -4.26
C LYS A 55 -27.88 2.70 -2.85
N GLU A 56 -28.72 1.69 -2.64
CA GLU A 56 -29.34 1.36 -1.34
C GLU A 56 -28.47 0.41 -0.50
N THR A 57 -27.20 0.19 -0.89
CA THR A 57 -26.30 -0.66 -0.11
C THR A 57 -26.14 -0.16 1.33
N PRO A 58 -25.95 1.15 1.61
CA PRO A 58 -25.78 1.61 2.98
C PRO A 58 -26.95 1.25 3.90
N GLN A 59 -28.17 1.57 3.49
CA GLN A 59 -29.38 1.29 4.27
C GLN A 59 -29.61 -0.21 4.44
N PHE A 60 -29.37 -1.01 3.40
CA PHE A 60 -29.52 -2.46 3.48
C PHE A 60 -28.51 -3.11 4.43
N MET A 61 -27.28 -2.59 4.47
CA MET A 61 -26.27 -3.05 5.42
C MET A 61 -26.70 -2.72 6.86
N GLU A 62 -26.97 -1.44 7.13
CA GLU A 62 -27.26 -0.91 8.47
C GLU A 62 -28.51 -1.52 9.11
N PHE A 63 -29.61 -1.63 8.35
CA PHE A 63 -30.90 -2.01 8.91
C PHE A 63 -31.25 -3.49 8.76
N TYR A 64 -30.46 -4.27 8.03
CA TYR A 64 -30.76 -5.68 7.81
C TYR A 64 -29.51 -6.57 7.81
N LEU A 65 -28.59 -6.41 6.86
CA LEU A 65 -27.55 -7.41 6.66
C LEU A 65 -26.62 -7.53 7.89
N GLU A 66 -26.24 -6.40 8.49
CA GLU A 66 -25.43 -6.39 9.70
C GLU A 66 -26.17 -6.96 10.92
N PRO A 67 -27.34 -6.43 11.34
CA PRO A 67 -28.02 -6.93 12.54
C PRO A 67 -28.56 -8.36 12.40
N GLU A 68 -29.07 -8.74 11.22
CA GLU A 68 -29.85 -9.97 11.06
C GLU A 68 -29.05 -11.14 10.47
N ILE A 69 -27.91 -10.87 9.81
CA ILE A 69 -27.16 -11.90 9.07
C ILE A 69 -25.70 -11.96 9.50
N LEU A 70 -24.99 -10.83 9.55
CA LEU A 70 -23.56 -10.82 9.89
C LEU A 70 -23.33 -10.84 11.40
N GLY A 71 -24.19 -10.21 12.19
CA GLY A 71 -24.01 -10.02 13.62
C GLY A 71 -22.86 -9.05 13.97
N THR A 72 -22.27 -8.39 12.96
CA THR A 72 -21.23 -7.37 13.11
C THR A 72 -21.63 -6.12 12.36
N PHE A 73 -21.20 -4.95 12.85
CA PHE A 73 -21.51 -3.66 12.26
C PHE A 73 -20.30 -3.00 11.60
N ASP A 74 -19.45 -3.81 10.98
CA ASP A 74 -18.16 -3.38 10.44
C ASP A 74 -18.30 -2.47 9.22
N TYR A 75 -19.47 -2.47 8.55
CA TYR A 75 -19.79 -1.61 7.42
C TYR A 75 -20.42 -0.28 7.88
N SER A 76 -21.47 -0.30 8.70
CA SER A 76 -22.20 0.92 9.06
C SER A 76 -21.53 1.70 10.19
N TYR A 77 -20.82 1.01 11.09
CA TYR A 77 -20.05 1.61 12.18
C TYR A 77 -18.55 1.35 12.04
N ALA A 78 -18.06 1.26 10.80
CA ALA A 78 -16.62 1.15 10.52
C ALA A 78 -15.77 2.21 11.25
N ASP A 79 -16.37 3.37 11.59
CA ASP A 79 -15.74 4.47 12.32
C ASP A 79 -15.64 4.22 13.84
N LEU A 80 -16.56 3.46 14.46
CA LEU A 80 -16.51 3.12 15.89
C LEU A 80 -15.47 2.03 16.23
N GLN A 81 -15.03 1.27 15.23
CA GLN A 81 -13.96 0.29 15.37
C GLN A 81 -12.59 0.81 14.92
N LEU A 82 -12.46 2.11 14.64
CA LEU A 82 -11.18 2.67 14.24
C LEU A 82 -10.20 2.62 15.43
N ASP A 83 -9.19 1.75 15.33
CA ASP A 83 -8.11 1.73 16.30
C ASP A 83 -7.37 3.07 16.25
N THR A 84 -7.52 3.89 17.29
CA THR A 84 -6.87 5.20 17.41
C THR A 84 -5.60 5.15 18.26
N SER A 85 -5.12 3.96 18.66
CA SER A 85 -3.91 3.82 19.45
C SER A 85 -2.67 4.35 18.72
N GLY A 86 -1.78 5.02 19.46
CA GLY A 86 -0.56 5.59 18.89
C GLY A 86 0.39 4.53 18.34
N ARG A 87 0.75 4.68 17.06
CA ARG A 87 1.62 3.73 16.35
C ARG A 87 2.36 4.37 15.19
N ILE A 88 3.46 3.73 14.82
CA ILE A 88 4.29 4.05 13.66
C ILE A 88 3.96 3.07 12.52
N GLY A 89 3.56 3.59 11.37
CA GLY A 89 3.46 2.84 10.12
C GLY A 89 4.67 3.10 9.22
N ILE A 90 5.24 2.06 8.61
CA ILE A 90 6.35 2.19 7.64
C ILE A 90 6.00 1.46 6.35
N ASP A 91 6.34 2.06 5.21
CA ASP A 91 6.22 1.44 3.88
C ASP A 91 7.30 1.98 2.91
N GLU A 92 7.48 1.30 1.78
CA GLU A 92 8.45 1.66 0.75
C GLU A 92 7.86 1.86 -0.66
N ALA A 93 8.60 2.60 -1.50
CA ALA A 93 8.33 2.75 -2.92
C ALA A 93 9.64 2.77 -3.73
N GLY A 94 9.57 2.36 -4.99
CA GLY A 94 10.74 2.32 -5.87
C GLY A 94 11.57 1.04 -5.81
N LYS A 95 11.15 0.05 -4.99
CA LYS A 95 11.80 -1.26 -4.84
C LYS A 95 11.91 -2.03 -6.16
N GLY A 96 10.88 -1.98 -7.00
CA GLY A 96 10.80 -2.71 -8.27
C GLY A 96 11.11 -1.86 -9.51
N ASP A 97 11.43 -0.58 -9.32
CA ASP A 97 11.65 0.36 -10.41
C ASP A 97 13.14 0.41 -10.77
N PHE A 98 13.46 0.20 -12.05
CA PHE A 98 14.84 0.24 -12.54
C PHE A 98 15.45 1.63 -12.38
N PHE A 99 14.72 2.67 -12.81
CA PHE A 99 15.11 4.06 -12.64
C PHE A 99 14.65 4.62 -11.29
N GLY A 100 15.38 5.62 -10.81
CA GLY A 100 15.00 6.39 -9.63
C GLY A 100 15.36 5.73 -8.30
N PRO A 101 15.00 6.39 -7.20
CA PRO A 101 15.46 6.01 -5.87
C PRO A 101 14.73 4.77 -5.33
N LEU A 102 15.20 4.32 -4.17
CA LEU A 102 14.37 3.62 -3.19
C LEU A 102 13.96 4.63 -2.11
N CYS A 103 12.67 4.74 -1.83
CA CYS A 103 12.13 5.63 -0.82
C CYS A 103 11.41 4.83 0.25
N ILE A 104 11.72 5.09 1.51
CA ILE A 104 11.05 4.48 2.66
C ILE A 104 10.49 5.62 3.48
N ALA A 105 9.21 5.58 3.79
CA ALA A 105 8.55 6.58 4.60
C ALA A 105 8.01 5.97 5.88
N GLY A 106 7.96 6.79 6.91
CA GLY A 106 7.29 6.46 8.16
C GLY A 106 6.33 7.56 8.56
N VAL A 107 5.24 7.15 9.19
CA VAL A 107 4.23 8.04 9.77
C VAL A 107 3.96 7.58 11.19
N TYR A 108 3.90 8.53 12.13
CA TYR A 108 3.32 8.33 13.45
C TYR A 108 1.99 9.08 13.54
N ALA A 109 0.96 8.40 14.04
CA ALA A 109 -0.33 9.01 14.31
C ALA A 109 -0.97 8.35 15.54
N GLU A 110 -1.81 9.12 16.24
CA GLU A 110 -2.63 8.68 17.35
C GLU A 110 -3.92 9.52 17.40
N GLY A 111 -4.97 9.00 18.07
CA GLY A 111 -6.20 9.75 18.33
C GLY A 111 -6.83 10.33 17.07
N ASP A 112 -7.15 11.62 17.14
CA ASP A 112 -7.83 12.37 16.08
C ASP A 112 -7.05 12.39 14.76
N ALA A 113 -5.71 12.32 14.80
CA ALA A 113 -4.92 12.28 13.58
C ALA A 113 -5.28 11.06 12.71
N ILE A 114 -5.57 9.90 13.34
CA ILE A 114 -5.98 8.69 12.61
C ILE A 114 -7.38 8.86 12.02
N SER A 115 -8.32 9.45 12.77
CA SER A 115 -9.67 9.78 12.29
C SER A 115 -9.64 10.77 11.13
N GLU A 116 -8.75 11.76 11.19
CA GLU A 116 -8.56 12.73 10.12
C GLU A 116 -7.90 12.12 8.88
N LEU A 117 -6.96 11.19 9.03
CA LEU A 117 -6.41 10.42 7.90
C LEU A 117 -7.52 9.66 7.16
N LYS A 118 -8.41 9.00 7.92
CA LYS A 118 -9.58 8.31 7.35
C LYS A 118 -10.47 9.29 6.59
N SER A 119 -10.81 10.41 7.22
CA SER A 119 -11.67 11.45 6.65
C SER A 119 -11.06 12.11 5.41
N ALA A 120 -9.73 12.24 5.35
CA ALA A 120 -9.02 12.71 4.17
C ALA A 120 -9.06 11.72 2.99
N GLY A 121 -9.44 10.46 3.24
CA GLY A 121 -9.52 9.40 2.23
C GLY A 121 -8.20 8.63 2.06
N VAL A 122 -7.36 8.59 3.10
CA VAL A 122 -6.18 7.73 3.12
C VAL A 122 -6.62 6.27 3.05
N ARG A 123 -6.04 5.54 2.10
CA ARG A 123 -6.27 4.13 1.81
C ARG A 123 -5.10 3.61 0.99
N ASP A 124 -5.12 2.33 0.62
CA ASP A 124 -4.11 1.74 -0.26
C ASP A 124 -3.81 2.61 -1.48
N SER A 125 -2.52 2.95 -1.63
CA SER A 125 -2.01 3.88 -2.62
C SER A 125 -1.86 3.24 -4.00
N LYS A 126 -1.87 1.91 -4.12
CA LYS A 126 -1.51 1.15 -5.35
C LYS A 126 -2.22 1.67 -6.61
N ASN A 127 -3.50 2.00 -6.50
CA ASN A 127 -4.32 2.49 -7.63
C ASN A 127 -4.63 4.00 -7.60
N MET A 128 -3.90 4.79 -6.80
CA MET A 128 -4.09 6.23 -6.73
C MET A 128 -3.38 6.97 -7.88
N THR A 129 -4.03 8.03 -8.37
CA THR A 129 -3.42 8.98 -9.30
C THR A 129 -2.37 9.83 -8.59
N GLU A 130 -1.36 10.30 -9.33
CA GLU A 130 -0.30 11.16 -8.76
C GLU A 130 -0.89 12.42 -8.12
N LYS A 131 -1.87 13.07 -8.77
CA LYS A 131 -2.59 14.22 -8.21
C LYS A 131 -3.16 13.93 -6.82
N ASN A 132 -3.76 12.76 -6.62
CA ASN A 132 -4.31 12.37 -5.33
C ASN A 132 -3.21 12.05 -4.32
N ILE A 133 -2.12 11.42 -4.74
CA ILE A 133 -0.95 11.14 -3.89
C ILE A 133 -0.37 12.46 -3.34
N PHE A 134 -0.13 13.46 -4.20
CA PHE A 134 0.39 14.76 -3.77
C PHE A 134 -0.58 15.49 -2.82
N LYS A 135 -1.89 15.45 -3.11
CA LYS A 135 -2.91 16.03 -2.24
C LYS A 135 -2.90 15.38 -0.85
N LEU A 136 -2.95 14.04 -0.79
CA LEU A 136 -2.98 13.29 0.46
C LEU A 136 -1.67 13.43 1.24
N ALA A 137 -0.53 13.38 0.56
CA ALA A 137 0.78 13.60 1.18
C ALA A 137 0.84 14.94 1.92
N LYS A 138 0.27 16.01 1.34
CA LYS A 138 0.17 17.31 2.02
C LYS A 138 -0.71 17.25 3.27
N GLU A 139 -1.83 16.53 3.21
CA GLU A 139 -2.74 16.39 4.35
C GLU A 139 -2.14 15.53 5.47
N ILE A 140 -1.39 14.46 5.13
CA ILE A 140 -0.68 13.61 6.09
C ILE A 140 0.40 14.43 6.84
N ARG A 141 1.24 15.18 6.11
CA ARG A 141 2.31 15.99 6.69
C ARG A 141 1.82 17.08 7.64
N LYS A 142 0.57 17.52 7.52
CA LYS A 142 -0.04 18.53 8.42
C LYS A 142 -0.50 17.95 9.76
N ARG A 143 -0.77 16.65 9.82
CA ARG A 143 -1.51 16.01 10.92
C ARG A 143 -0.71 14.97 11.67
N CYS A 144 0.37 14.50 11.06
CA CYS A 144 1.15 13.37 11.56
C CYS A 144 2.62 13.76 11.64
N GLU A 145 3.34 13.10 12.55
CA GLU A 145 4.79 13.11 12.54
C GLU A 145 5.31 12.18 11.46
N VAL A 146 6.25 12.64 10.65
CA VAL A 146 6.68 11.92 9.44
C VAL A 146 8.20 11.88 9.29
N THR A 147 8.66 10.86 8.55
CA THR A 147 10.03 10.75 8.08
C THR A 147 10.04 10.17 6.67
N VAL A 148 11.04 10.53 5.87
CA VAL A 148 11.27 9.93 4.55
C VAL A 148 12.76 9.72 4.35
N VAL A 149 13.18 8.46 4.28
CA VAL A 149 14.54 8.03 3.92
C VAL A 149 14.60 7.82 2.42
N ARG A 150 15.45 8.60 1.74
CA ARG A 150 15.63 8.53 0.28
C ARG A 150 17.01 7.98 -0.04
N MET A 151 17.06 6.91 -0.82
CA MET A 151 18.30 6.37 -1.37
C MET A 151 18.28 6.61 -2.87
N ASN A 152 18.92 7.70 -3.31
CA ASN A 152 19.10 7.97 -4.74
C ASN A 152 19.90 6.83 -5.40
N PRO A 153 19.88 6.69 -6.74
CA PRO A 153 20.50 5.53 -7.42
C PRO A 153 21.96 5.32 -7.05
N LEU A 154 22.76 6.38 -6.92
CA LEU A 154 24.16 6.28 -6.47
C LEU A 154 24.27 5.68 -5.06
N LYS A 155 23.53 6.24 -4.09
CA LYS A 155 23.57 5.74 -2.72
C LYS A 155 22.98 4.34 -2.60
N TYR A 156 21.93 4.06 -3.35
CA TYR A 156 21.31 2.74 -3.45
C TYR A 156 22.34 1.71 -3.94
N ASN A 157 23.04 1.99 -5.04
CA ASN A 157 24.03 1.07 -5.61
C ASN A 157 25.22 0.86 -4.66
N GLU A 158 25.69 1.91 -3.98
CA GLU A 158 26.73 1.82 -2.95
C GLU A 158 26.29 0.89 -1.80
N LEU A 159 25.09 1.12 -1.25
CA LEU A 159 24.58 0.32 -0.13
C LEU A 159 24.28 -1.11 -0.55
N TYR A 160 23.68 -1.31 -1.74
CA TYR A 160 23.43 -2.64 -2.29
C TYR A 160 24.75 -3.41 -2.45
N GLY A 161 25.84 -2.77 -2.90
CA GLY A 161 27.16 -3.40 -2.98
C GLY A 161 27.68 -3.93 -1.63
N LYS A 162 27.30 -3.29 -0.52
CA LYS A 162 27.66 -3.70 0.86
C LYS A 162 26.75 -4.82 1.38
N PHE A 163 25.44 -4.71 1.19
CA PHE A 163 24.47 -5.69 1.69
C PHE A 163 24.35 -6.94 0.80
N LYS A 164 24.51 -6.77 -0.52
CA LYS A 164 24.32 -7.77 -1.58
C LYS A 164 22.98 -8.51 -1.53
N ASN A 165 22.00 -7.92 -0.86
CA ASN A 165 20.67 -8.48 -0.66
C ASN A 165 19.67 -7.35 -0.42
N LEU A 166 18.65 -7.29 -1.26
CA LEU A 166 17.64 -6.22 -1.23
C LEU A 166 16.84 -6.20 0.08
N ASN A 167 16.49 -7.36 0.63
CA ASN A 167 15.72 -7.43 1.87
C ASN A 167 16.52 -6.91 3.07
N HIS A 168 17.84 -7.15 3.11
CA HIS A 168 18.71 -6.56 4.14
C HIS A 168 18.86 -5.04 3.99
N LEU A 169 18.93 -4.53 2.75
CA LEU A 169 18.95 -3.09 2.49
C LEU A 169 17.63 -2.42 2.91
N LEU A 170 16.48 -3.03 2.55
CA LEU A 170 15.17 -2.57 2.97
C LEU A 170 15.06 -2.57 4.50
N ALA A 171 15.41 -3.67 5.17
CA ALA A 171 15.36 -3.75 6.62
C ALA A 171 16.21 -2.66 7.31
N TRP A 172 17.39 -2.34 6.77
CA TRP A 172 18.20 -1.22 7.27
C TRP A 172 17.50 0.12 7.09
N GLY A 173 16.88 0.35 5.93
CA GLY A 173 16.14 1.58 5.66
C GLY A 173 14.87 1.73 6.50
N HIS A 174 14.09 0.66 6.70
CA HIS A 174 12.93 0.64 7.59
C HIS A 174 13.37 0.90 9.03
N ALA A 175 14.42 0.23 9.51
CA ALA A 175 14.95 0.47 10.85
C ALA A 175 15.44 1.91 11.03
N THR A 176 15.97 2.55 9.99
CA THR A 176 16.35 3.98 10.01
C THR A 176 15.13 4.90 10.08
N ALA A 177 14.06 4.60 9.34
CA ALA A 177 12.81 5.35 9.43
C ALA A 177 12.17 5.21 10.83
N ILE A 178 12.19 3.99 11.38
CA ILE A 178 11.70 3.71 12.75
C ILE A 178 12.51 4.51 13.78
N GLU A 179 13.84 4.47 13.72
CA GLU A 179 14.73 5.25 14.59
C GLU A 179 14.36 6.74 14.63
N ASN A 180 14.17 7.33 13.45
CA ASN A 180 13.82 8.75 13.31
C ASN A 180 12.46 9.10 13.92
N LEU A 181 11.49 8.18 13.91
CA LEU A 181 10.17 8.43 14.51
C LEU A 181 10.16 8.11 16.00
N VAL A 182 10.79 7.02 16.42
CA VAL A 182 10.93 6.67 17.85
C VAL A 182 11.63 7.82 18.59
N SER A 183 12.70 8.37 18.04
CA SER A 183 13.42 9.50 18.65
C SER A 183 12.60 10.77 18.78
N LYS A 184 11.64 11.01 17.86
CA LYS A 184 10.77 12.20 17.88
C LYS A 184 9.53 12.04 18.75
N THR A 185 8.97 10.83 18.79
CA THR A 185 7.62 10.59 19.32
C THR A 185 7.62 9.74 20.59
N GLY A 186 8.71 9.03 20.88
CA GLY A 186 8.77 8.03 21.94
C GLY A 186 7.95 6.76 21.68
N CYS A 187 7.18 6.71 20.59
CA CYS A 187 6.32 5.57 20.27
C CYS A 187 7.15 4.32 19.95
N LYS A 188 6.81 3.20 20.57
CA LYS A 188 7.45 1.89 20.35
C LYS A 188 6.58 0.92 19.56
N ASN A 189 5.31 1.22 19.31
CA ASN A 189 4.43 0.36 18.53
C ASN A 189 4.67 0.62 17.05
N VAL A 190 5.13 -0.40 16.32
CA VAL A 190 5.50 -0.28 14.91
C VAL A 190 4.78 -1.34 14.10
N ILE A 191 4.13 -0.91 13.02
CA ILE A 191 3.51 -1.77 12.01
C ILE A 191 4.20 -1.54 10.67
N ILE A 192 4.58 -2.63 9.99
CA ILE A 192 5.15 -2.57 8.64
C ILE A 192 4.48 -3.62 7.75
N ASP A 193 4.41 -3.35 6.43
CA ASP A 193 4.05 -4.38 5.46
C ASP A 193 5.17 -5.44 5.36
N GLN A 194 4.78 -6.70 5.22
CA GLN A 194 5.74 -7.80 5.24
C GLN A 194 6.47 -7.94 3.91
N PHE A 195 7.68 -7.38 3.81
CA PHE A 195 8.56 -7.52 2.64
C PHE A 195 9.67 -8.58 2.80
N ALA A 196 9.93 -9.04 4.02
CA ALA A 196 10.97 -10.01 4.35
C ALA A 196 10.53 -10.90 5.52
N ALA A 197 11.34 -11.92 5.81
CA ALA A 197 11.14 -12.71 7.00
C ALA A 197 11.44 -11.89 8.26
N GLU A 198 10.69 -12.12 9.34
CA GLU A 198 10.64 -11.21 10.48
C GLU A 198 12.00 -10.97 11.15
N GLN A 199 12.82 -12.01 11.25
CA GLN A 199 14.17 -11.96 11.81
C GLN A 199 15.10 -10.98 11.07
N VAL A 200 14.84 -10.70 9.79
CA VAL A 200 15.65 -9.76 8.99
C VAL A 200 15.46 -8.34 9.50
N VAL A 201 14.21 -7.95 9.78
CA VAL A 201 13.87 -6.63 10.31
C VAL A 201 14.32 -6.51 11.76
N ILE A 202 14.05 -7.53 12.58
CA ILE A 202 14.52 -7.57 13.98
C ILE A 202 16.05 -7.44 14.04
N GLY A 203 16.78 -8.11 13.16
CA GLY A 203 18.24 -7.99 13.08
C GLY A 203 18.71 -6.57 12.76
N ALA A 204 18.01 -5.86 11.87
CA ALA A 204 18.32 -4.46 11.56
C ALA A 204 18.02 -3.52 12.73
N LEU A 205 16.91 -3.72 13.44
CA LEU A 205 16.54 -2.97 14.65
C LEU A 205 17.57 -3.18 15.77
N LYS A 206 17.99 -4.43 16.03
CA LYS A 206 19.03 -4.77 17.01
C LYS A 206 20.36 -4.07 16.72
N LYS A 207 20.78 -4.02 15.45
CA LYS A 207 22.00 -3.30 15.04
C LYS A 207 21.95 -1.80 15.36
N LYS A 208 20.75 -1.22 15.40
CA LYS A 208 20.50 0.16 15.80
C LYS A 208 20.19 0.32 17.29
N LYS A 209 20.23 -0.75 18.08
CA LYS A 209 19.86 -0.76 19.51
C LYS A 209 18.43 -0.24 19.75
N LEU A 210 17.53 -0.52 18.81
CA LEU A 210 16.11 -0.14 18.91
C LEU A 210 15.30 -1.28 19.53
N GLU A 211 14.61 -0.96 20.61
CA GLU A 211 13.64 -1.85 21.26
C GLU A 211 12.23 -1.34 20.98
N VAL A 212 11.53 -2.02 20.07
CA VAL A 212 10.19 -1.67 19.60
C VAL A 212 9.30 -2.91 19.56
N ASN A 213 7.99 -2.69 19.70
CA ASN A 213 6.95 -3.69 19.51
C ASN A 213 6.63 -3.76 18.02
N LEU A 214 7.37 -4.61 17.29
CA LEU A 214 7.21 -4.77 15.85
C LEU A 214 6.06 -5.73 15.54
N THR A 215 5.15 -5.30 14.67
CA THR A 215 4.11 -6.14 14.06
C THR A 215 4.31 -6.15 12.55
N GLN A 216 4.57 -7.33 11.99
CA GLN A 216 4.56 -7.56 10.55
C GLN A 216 3.25 -8.22 10.15
N ARG A 217 2.57 -7.65 9.15
CA ARG A 217 1.34 -8.20 8.61
C ARG A 217 1.43 -8.30 7.10
N HIS A 218 0.85 -9.35 6.55
CA HIS A 218 0.46 -9.33 5.14
C HIS A 218 -0.68 -8.34 4.96
N ARG A 219 -0.58 -7.49 3.95
CA ARG A 219 -1.50 -6.35 3.72
C ARG A 219 -1.40 -5.31 4.83
N GLY A 220 -0.18 -4.93 5.20
CA GLY A 220 0.04 -3.87 6.18
C GLY A 220 -0.71 -2.58 5.85
N GLU A 221 -0.97 -2.30 4.57
CA GLU A 221 -1.74 -1.15 4.09
C GLU A 221 -3.21 -1.11 4.52
N GLU A 222 -3.76 -2.18 5.11
CA GLU A 222 -5.08 -2.14 5.75
C GLU A 222 -5.07 -1.24 7.00
N ASP A 223 -3.90 -1.03 7.63
CA ASP A 223 -3.73 0.00 8.66
C ASP A 223 -3.55 1.39 8.02
N LEU A 224 -4.32 2.37 8.49
CA LEU A 224 -4.30 3.74 7.95
C LEU A 224 -2.95 4.44 8.09
N VAL A 225 -2.19 4.14 9.14
CA VAL A 225 -0.87 4.76 9.38
C VAL A 225 0.15 4.18 8.41
N VAL A 226 0.09 2.88 8.13
CA VAL A 226 0.90 2.24 7.07
C VAL A 226 0.49 2.74 5.69
N ALA A 227 -0.81 2.86 5.41
CA ALA A 227 -1.30 3.44 4.15
C ALA A 227 -0.83 4.89 3.96
N ALA A 228 -0.81 5.70 5.03
CA ALA A 228 -0.24 7.04 5.00
C ALA A 228 1.26 7.02 4.67
N ALA A 229 2.03 6.09 5.26
CA ALA A 229 3.43 5.91 4.93
C ALA A 229 3.62 5.52 3.45
N SER A 230 2.78 4.62 2.91
CA SER A 230 2.78 4.24 1.49
C SER A 230 2.64 5.45 0.56
N ILE A 231 1.68 6.33 0.87
CA ILE A 231 1.44 7.56 0.11
C ILE A 231 2.68 8.46 0.13
N LEU A 232 3.31 8.65 1.29
CA LEU A 232 4.52 9.46 1.40
C LEU A 232 5.73 8.86 0.69
N ALA A 233 5.90 7.53 0.76
CA ALA A 233 6.98 6.84 0.04
C ALA A 233 6.81 7.00 -1.47
N ARG A 234 5.58 6.83 -1.97
CA ARG A 234 5.26 6.98 -3.39
C ARG A 234 5.36 8.42 -3.87
N GLU A 235 4.92 9.40 -3.09
CA GLU A 235 5.14 10.83 -3.35
C GLU A 235 6.63 11.12 -3.51
N ALA A 236 7.45 10.68 -2.55
CA ALA A 236 8.89 10.89 -2.61
C ALA A 236 9.52 10.22 -3.83
N PHE A 237 9.13 8.99 -4.17
CA PHE A 237 9.64 8.29 -5.34
C PHE A 237 9.31 9.03 -6.65
N VAL A 238 8.05 9.43 -6.85
CA VAL A 238 7.61 10.15 -8.06
C VAL A 238 8.31 11.50 -8.16
N THR A 239 8.40 12.25 -7.05
CA THR A 239 9.09 13.54 -6.99
C THR A 239 10.55 13.42 -7.40
N GLU A 240 11.27 12.42 -6.89
CA GLU A 240 12.69 12.23 -7.23
C GLU A 240 12.90 11.68 -8.64
N LEU A 241 12.01 10.83 -9.14
CA LEU A 241 12.08 10.34 -10.52
C LEU A 241 11.83 11.48 -11.53
N ASP A 242 10.90 12.38 -11.24
CA ASP A 242 10.65 13.58 -12.05
C ASP A 242 11.85 14.52 -12.05
N LYS A 243 12.50 14.73 -10.88
CA LYS A 243 13.76 15.50 -10.81
C LYS A 243 14.85 14.91 -11.69
N LEU A 244 15.05 13.60 -11.65
CA LEU A 244 16.02 12.92 -12.53
C LEU A 244 15.62 13.07 -14.01
N SER A 245 14.35 12.91 -14.33
CA SER A 245 13.86 13.05 -15.72
C SER A 245 14.13 14.46 -16.26
N LYS A 246 13.91 15.50 -15.43
CA LYS A 246 14.21 16.89 -15.77
C LYS A 246 15.71 17.14 -15.89
N GLN A 247 16.51 16.63 -14.96
CA GLN A 247 17.96 16.79 -14.96
C GLN A 247 18.60 16.25 -16.24
N TRP A 248 18.08 15.14 -16.77
CA TRP A 248 18.62 14.47 -17.96
C TRP A 248 17.83 14.76 -19.24
N GLU A 249 16.84 15.66 -19.18
CA GLU A 249 15.96 16.00 -20.30
C GLU A 249 15.46 14.76 -21.04
N MET A 250 14.98 13.79 -20.25
CA MET A 250 14.58 12.48 -20.73
C MET A 250 13.55 11.87 -19.80
N THR A 251 12.49 11.31 -20.38
CA THR A 251 11.50 10.56 -19.61
C THR A 251 12.12 9.27 -19.07
N LEU A 252 12.15 9.11 -17.76
CA LEU A 252 12.56 7.87 -17.09
C LEU A 252 11.32 7.09 -16.64
N PRO A 253 10.88 6.06 -17.39
CA PRO A 253 9.67 5.32 -17.07
C PRO A 253 9.82 4.47 -15.79
N LYS A 254 8.69 4.30 -15.09
CA LYS A 254 8.57 3.43 -13.91
C LYS A 254 8.58 1.95 -14.28
N GLY A 255 8.93 1.10 -13.32
CA GLY A 255 8.99 -0.36 -13.43
C GLY A 255 10.27 -0.89 -14.06
N ALA A 256 10.16 -2.05 -14.71
CA ALA A 256 11.28 -2.78 -15.33
C ALA A 256 10.85 -3.46 -16.65
N SER A 257 9.92 -2.85 -17.39
CA SER A 257 9.35 -3.40 -18.63
C SER A 257 10.26 -3.20 -19.84
N ARG A 258 9.88 -3.74 -21.00
CA ARG A 258 10.61 -3.52 -22.26
C ARG A 258 10.70 -2.04 -22.66
N GLN A 259 9.72 -1.22 -22.30
CA GLN A 259 9.79 0.23 -22.49
C GLN A 259 10.89 0.87 -21.63
N VAL A 260 11.10 0.33 -20.43
CA VAL A 260 12.16 0.78 -19.52
C VAL A 260 13.53 0.40 -20.06
N VAL A 261 13.69 -0.80 -20.62
CA VAL A 261 14.93 -1.21 -21.31
C VAL A 261 15.24 -0.27 -22.47
N LYS A 262 14.27 0.03 -23.34
CA LYS A 262 14.46 0.99 -24.44
C LYS A 262 14.94 2.36 -23.94
N ALA A 263 14.29 2.89 -22.91
CA ALA A 263 14.72 4.15 -22.28
C ALA A 263 16.14 4.04 -21.68
N GLY A 264 16.52 2.88 -21.13
CA GLY A 264 17.89 2.64 -20.66
C GLY A 264 18.92 2.64 -21.78
N VAL A 265 18.62 1.99 -22.91
CA VAL A 265 19.48 1.98 -24.11
C VAL A 265 19.66 3.40 -24.65
N ASP A 266 18.57 4.15 -24.77
CA ASP A 266 18.60 5.54 -25.23
C ASP A 266 19.42 6.43 -24.28
N PHE A 267 19.24 6.26 -22.95
CA PHE A 267 20.04 6.97 -21.96
C PHE A 267 21.52 6.64 -22.09
N LEU A 268 21.86 5.35 -22.22
CA LEU A 268 23.24 4.89 -22.34
C LEU A 268 23.91 5.44 -23.61
N ARG A 269 23.21 5.43 -24.75
CA ARG A 269 23.73 5.99 -26.02
C ARG A 269 23.98 7.49 -25.93
N ARG A 270 23.13 8.23 -25.21
CA ARG A 270 23.25 9.69 -25.07
C ARG A 270 24.30 10.12 -24.05
N PHE A 271 24.38 9.44 -22.91
CA PHE A 271 25.13 9.93 -21.74
C PHE A 271 26.24 8.99 -21.27
N GLY A 272 26.33 7.80 -21.86
CA GLY A 272 27.34 6.79 -21.53
C GLY A 272 26.99 5.95 -20.30
N LYS A 273 27.65 4.79 -20.23
CA LYS A 273 27.47 3.78 -19.18
C LYS A 273 27.75 4.32 -17.77
N GLU A 274 28.73 5.19 -17.61
CA GLU A 274 29.11 5.73 -16.30
C GLU A 274 27.97 6.51 -15.63
N LYS A 275 27.17 7.23 -16.44
CA LYS A 275 26.04 8.03 -15.94
C LYS A 275 24.80 7.19 -15.64
N LEU A 276 24.66 6.00 -16.25
CA LEU A 276 23.50 5.13 -16.06
C LEU A 276 23.33 4.70 -14.58
N SER A 277 24.44 4.39 -13.89
CA SER A 277 24.43 4.08 -12.46
C SER A 277 23.96 5.25 -11.57
N GLY A 278 23.97 6.47 -12.11
CA GLY A 278 23.47 7.68 -11.44
C GLY A 278 21.95 7.83 -11.49
N VAL A 279 21.28 7.12 -12.40
CA VAL A 279 19.82 7.19 -12.58
C VAL A 279 19.13 5.85 -12.35
N ALA A 280 19.87 4.73 -12.35
CA ALA A 280 19.32 3.38 -12.31
C ALA A 280 19.98 2.46 -11.28
N LYS A 281 19.25 1.40 -10.91
CA LYS A 281 19.71 0.33 -10.00
C LYS A 281 20.53 -0.70 -10.77
N SER A 282 21.84 -0.76 -10.51
CA SER A 282 22.80 -1.47 -11.39
C SER A 282 22.78 -3.00 -11.26
N HIS A 283 22.29 -3.54 -10.15
CA HIS A 283 22.16 -4.98 -9.93
C HIS A 283 20.93 -5.62 -10.59
N PHE A 284 20.03 -4.84 -11.20
CA PHE A 284 18.84 -5.39 -11.85
C PHE A 284 19.22 -6.13 -13.13
N LYS A 285 18.47 -7.19 -13.46
CA LYS A 285 18.55 -7.83 -14.79
C LYS A 285 18.34 -6.81 -15.92
N THR A 286 17.41 -5.86 -15.75
CA THR A 286 17.18 -4.75 -16.68
C THR A 286 18.45 -3.94 -16.97
N TYR A 287 19.38 -3.82 -16.02
CA TYR A 287 20.66 -3.16 -16.29
C TYR A 287 21.49 -3.96 -17.30
N GLN A 288 21.53 -5.28 -17.17
CA GLN A 288 22.22 -6.16 -18.12
C GLN A 288 21.57 -6.10 -19.50
N ASP A 289 20.24 -6.22 -19.56
CA ASP A 289 19.47 -6.11 -20.80
C ASP A 289 19.78 -4.80 -21.55
N VAL A 290 19.87 -3.67 -20.82
CA VAL A 290 20.24 -2.36 -21.38
C VAL A 290 21.66 -2.35 -21.95
N ILE A 291 22.62 -2.99 -21.28
CA ILE A 291 24.01 -3.05 -21.77
C ILE A 291 24.07 -3.91 -23.03
N GLU A 292 23.43 -5.07 -23.03
CA GLU A 292 23.44 -6.02 -24.15
C GLU A 292 22.73 -5.46 -25.39
N GLU A 293 21.58 -4.80 -25.23
CA GLU A 293 20.84 -4.18 -26.36
C GLU A 293 21.50 -2.88 -26.88
N SER A 294 22.51 -2.36 -26.19
CA SER A 294 23.23 -1.15 -26.61
C SER A 294 24.45 -1.40 -27.50
N ILE A 295 24.93 -2.65 -27.55
CA ILE A 295 26.02 -3.14 -28.40
C ILE A 295 25.47 -3.40 -29.81
#